data_AF-A0A7C0VDW6-F1
#
_entry.id   AF-A0A7C0VDW6-F1
#
_cell.length_a   1.000
_cell.length_b   1.000
_cell.length_c   1.000
_cell.angle_alpha   90.00
_cell.angle_beta   90.00
_cell.angle_gamma   90.00
#
_symmetry.space_group_name_H-M   'P 1'
#
loop_
_entity.id
_entity.type
_entity.pdbx_description
1 polymer ?
#
loop_
_entity_poly.entity_id
_entity_poly.type
_entity_poly.pdbx_seq_one_letter_code
_entity_poly.pdbx_strand_id
1 'polypeptide(L)'
;HSHGKVKQVLPSFREMKVDAVDPLEPPPDGDVELREARRILGSEVTLIGNIEERVFEVGDKRDIERWVKKAIGEGASGGGFILCPTAMPMTTPLSKRVKENIIYYIDCGLKYGRLKGKG
;
A
#
# COMPACT_ATOMS: atom_id res chain seq x y z
N HIS A 1 -4.55 -13.25 0.44
CA HIS A 1 -4.12 -12.29 1.48
C HIS A 1 -3.04 -12.93 2.32
N SER A 2 -1.86 -12.32 2.48
CA SER A 2 -0.76 -12.87 3.31
C SER A 2 0.17 -11.76 3.81
N HIS A 3 0.38 -11.68 5.12
CA HIS A 3 1.31 -10.72 5.73
C HIS A 3 2.77 -11.20 5.75
N GLY A 4 3.68 -10.25 6.02
CA GLY A 4 5.10 -10.43 6.27
C GLY A 4 5.94 -10.51 5.00
N LYS A 5 6.89 -11.45 5.01
CA LYS A 5 7.90 -11.61 3.96
C LYS A 5 7.38 -12.45 2.80
N VAL A 6 6.61 -11.82 1.91
CA VAL A 6 5.91 -12.48 0.81
C VAL A 6 6.69 -12.48 -0.52
N LYS A 7 7.83 -11.79 -0.62
CA LYS A 7 8.57 -11.65 -1.90
C LYS A 7 8.83 -12.97 -2.60
N GLN A 8 9.22 -14.00 -1.84
CA GLN A 8 9.56 -15.32 -2.38
C GLN A 8 8.34 -16.10 -2.92
N VAL A 9 7.12 -15.81 -2.45
CA VAL A 9 5.89 -16.51 -2.88
C VAL A 9 5.14 -15.78 -4.00
N LEU A 10 5.53 -14.54 -4.35
CA LEU A 10 4.91 -13.78 -5.42
C LEU A 10 4.89 -14.50 -6.78
N PRO A 11 5.95 -15.22 -7.22
CA PRO A 11 5.89 -15.99 -8.45
C PRO A 11 4.78 -17.06 -8.45
N SER A 12 4.56 -17.73 -7.31
CA SER A 12 3.48 -18.71 -7.15
C SER A 12 2.10 -18.06 -7.24
N PHE A 13 1.92 -16.87 -6.65
CA PHE A 13 0.65 -16.12 -6.79
C PHE A 13 0.37 -15.76 -8.25
N ARG A 14 1.41 -15.36 -9.00
CA ARG A 14 1.27 -15.12 -10.45
C ARG A 14 0.90 -16.39 -11.21
N GLU A 15 1.53 -17.52 -10.91
CA GLU A 15 1.22 -18.82 -11.54
C GLU A 15 -0.23 -19.25 -11.27
N MET A 16 -0.73 -18.99 -10.06
CA MET A 16 -2.13 -19.20 -9.67
C MET A 16 -3.12 -18.26 -10.38
N LYS A 17 -2.65 -17.23 -11.09
CA LYS A 17 -3.47 -16.23 -11.80
C LYS A 17 -4.46 -15.52 -10.88
N VAL A 18 -4.02 -15.13 -9.68
CA VAL A 18 -4.84 -14.34 -8.76
C VAL A 18 -5.13 -12.96 -9.35
N ASP A 19 -6.33 -12.42 -9.10
CA ASP A 19 -6.70 -11.08 -9.56
C ASP A 19 -5.96 -9.97 -8.80
N ALA A 20 -5.60 -10.23 -7.53
CA ALA A 20 -4.94 -9.28 -6.66
C ALA A 20 -4.06 -9.95 -5.59
N VAL A 21 -3.05 -9.21 -5.13
CA VAL A 21 -2.22 -9.58 -3.98
C VAL A 21 -2.31 -8.48 -2.92
N ASP A 22 -2.60 -8.91 -1.70
CA ASP A 22 -2.88 -8.08 -0.52
C ASP A 22 -2.31 -8.75 0.75
N PRO A 23 -1.75 -8.00 1.70
CA PRO A 23 -1.07 -6.74 1.47
C PRO A 23 0.30 -6.97 0.81
N LEU A 24 0.87 -5.90 0.25
CA LEU A 24 2.29 -5.82 -0.07
C LEU A 24 2.94 -4.90 0.95
N GLU A 25 3.76 -5.46 1.84
CA GLU A 25 4.41 -4.77 2.97
C GLU A 25 5.88 -4.42 2.64
N PRO A 26 6.28 -3.14 2.77
CA PRO A 26 7.66 -2.72 2.52
C PRO A 26 8.57 -3.07 3.70
N PRO A 27 9.90 -3.17 3.48
CA PRO A 27 10.85 -3.24 4.59
C PRO A 27 10.69 -2.04 5.57
N PRO A 28 10.85 -2.25 6.89
CA PRO A 28 11.35 -3.46 7.54
C PRO A 28 10.29 -4.52 7.91
N ASP A 29 8.98 -4.21 7.85
CA ASP A 29 7.93 -5.13 8.32
C ASP A 29 7.65 -6.26 7.32
N GLY A 30 7.67 -5.92 6.03
CA GLY A 30 7.72 -6.90 4.95
C GLY A 30 9.09 -6.97 4.28
N ASP A 31 9.13 -7.51 3.08
CA ASP A 31 10.35 -7.67 2.29
C ASP A 31 10.20 -7.26 0.81
N VAL A 32 9.12 -6.55 0.46
CA VAL A 32 8.84 -6.21 -0.94
C VAL A 32 8.39 -4.77 -1.15
N GLU A 33 9.08 -4.07 -2.05
CA GLU A 33 8.64 -2.77 -2.55
C GLU A 33 7.63 -2.95 -3.70
N LEU A 34 6.68 -2.03 -3.87
CA LEU A 34 5.63 -2.15 -4.90
C LEU A 34 6.21 -2.26 -6.32
N ARG A 35 7.31 -1.56 -6.61
CA ARG A 35 8.02 -1.68 -7.91
C ARG A 35 8.54 -3.10 -8.15
N GLU A 36 9.03 -3.76 -7.11
CA GLU A 36 9.51 -5.14 -7.22
C GLU A 36 8.35 -6.11 -7.41
N ALA A 37 7.29 -5.95 -6.62
CA ALA A 37 6.07 -6.73 -6.76
C ALA A 37 5.50 -6.63 -8.18
N ARG A 38 5.44 -5.41 -8.75
CA ARG A 38 5.00 -5.19 -10.14
C ARG A 38 5.85 -5.96 -11.15
N ARG A 39 7.18 -5.98 -11.00
CA ARG A 39 8.08 -6.72 -11.91
C ARG A 39 7.83 -8.23 -11.87
N ILE A 40 7.54 -8.77 -10.68
CA ILE A 40 7.32 -10.21 -10.49
C ILE A 40 5.93 -10.62 -10.99
N LEU A 41 4.90 -9.90 -10.54
CA LEU A 41 3.49 -10.23 -10.78
C LEU A 41 2.97 -9.80 -12.15
N GLY A 42 3.63 -8.82 -12.80
CA GLY A 42 3.19 -8.27 -14.08
C GLY A 42 2.00 -7.32 -13.95
N SER A 43 1.46 -6.86 -15.08
CA SER A 43 0.37 -5.87 -15.13
C SER A 43 -1.02 -6.45 -14.86
N GLU A 44 -1.17 -7.77 -14.96
CA GLU A 44 -2.46 -8.48 -14.84
C GLU A 44 -2.94 -8.59 -13.39
N VAL A 45 -2.01 -8.61 -12.43
CA VAL A 45 -2.32 -8.71 -11.01
C VAL A 45 -2.45 -7.30 -10.41
N THR A 46 -3.55 -7.05 -9.70
CA THR A 46 -3.74 -5.83 -8.93
C THR A 46 -2.91 -5.86 -7.65
N LEU A 47 -2.16 -4.79 -7.40
CA LEU A 47 -1.39 -4.63 -6.17
C LEU A 47 -2.25 -3.93 -5.12
N ILE A 48 -2.33 -4.47 -3.90
CA ILE A 48 -3.06 -3.87 -2.78
C ILE A 48 -2.10 -3.65 -1.62
N GLY A 49 -2.09 -2.45 -1.04
CA GLY A 49 -1.13 -2.05 -0.01
C GLY A 49 -0.83 -0.55 -0.10
N ASN A 50 0.22 -0.01 0.49
CA ASN A 50 1.44 -0.56 1.10
C ASN A 50 1.69 0.17 2.45
N ILE A 51 0.63 0.76 3.03
CA ILE A 51 0.75 1.71 4.14
C ILE A 51 0.68 0.96 5.46
N GLU A 52 1.79 0.96 6.17
CA GLU A 52 1.92 0.24 7.43
C GLU A 52 1.13 0.92 8.54
N GLU A 53 0.42 0.13 9.34
CA GLU A 53 -0.41 0.63 10.45
C GLU A 53 0.36 1.59 11.37
N ARG A 54 1.62 1.25 11.67
CA ARG A 54 2.52 2.06 12.51
C ARG A 54 2.64 3.51 12.03
N VAL A 55 2.48 3.77 10.72
CA VAL A 55 2.52 5.12 10.15
C VAL A 55 1.41 5.99 10.74
N PHE A 56 0.24 5.41 11.05
CA PHE A 56 -0.86 6.14 11.68
C PHE A 56 -0.63 6.35 13.18
N GLU A 57 0.03 5.41 13.86
CA GLU A 57 0.24 5.47 15.30
C GLU A 57 1.38 6.41 15.70
N VAL A 58 2.54 6.26 15.05
CA VAL A 58 3.77 6.97 15.44
C VAL A 58 4.19 8.04 14.46
N GLY A 59 3.67 8.03 13.23
CA GLY A 59 4.01 9.00 12.19
C GLY A 59 3.33 10.36 12.36
N ASP A 60 3.87 11.36 11.66
CA ASP A 60 3.24 12.66 11.47
C ASP A 60 2.62 12.80 10.05
N LYS A 61 2.03 13.97 9.78
CA LYS A 61 1.46 14.26 8.44
C LYS A 61 2.51 14.16 7.32
N ARG A 62 3.76 14.54 7.56
CA ARG A 62 4.82 14.45 6.55
C ARG A 62 5.17 13.00 6.26
N ASP A 63 5.19 12.14 7.28
CA ASP A 63 5.39 10.70 7.13
C ASP A 63 4.29 10.07 6.28
N ILE A 64 3.03 10.36 6.63
CA ILE A 64 1.86 9.86 5.90
C ILE A 64 1.92 10.26 4.43
N GLU A 65 2.12 11.55 4.17
CA GLU A 65 2.17 12.06 2.80
C GLU A 65 3.33 11.47 2.00
N ARG A 66 4.50 11.29 2.63
CA ARG A 66 5.66 10.64 2.01
C ARG A 66 5.33 9.21 1.60
N TRP A 67 4.74 8.42 2.51
CA TRP A 67 4.38 7.03 2.25
C TRP A 67 3.28 6.90 1.19
N VAL A 68 2.25 7.75 1.24
CA VAL A 68 1.18 7.76 0.23
C VAL A 68 1.73 8.12 -1.15
N LYS A 69 2.57 9.15 -1.26
CA LYS A 69 3.20 9.54 -2.53
C LYS A 69 4.06 8.41 -3.10
N LYS A 70 4.87 7.76 -2.24
CA LYS A 70 5.68 6.61 -2.64
C LYS A 70 4.78 5.48 -3.14
N ALA A 71 3.79 5.07 -2.35
CA ALA A 71 2.90 3.96 -2.67
C ALA A 71 2.17 4.18 -4.00
N ILE A 72 1.59 5.37 -4.22
CA ILE A 72 0.92 5.72 -5.48
C ILE A 72 1.93 5.77 -6.65
N GLY A 73 3.07 6.44 -6.46
CA GLY A 73 4.07 6.59 -7.52
C GLY A 73 4.70 5.26 -7.94
N GLU A 74 4.73 4.28 -7.05
CA GLU A 74 5.24 2.94 -7.34
C GLU A 74 4.17 1.96 -7.82
N GLY A 75 3.03 1.90 -7.14
CA GLY A 75 1.98 0.92 -7.38
C GLY A 75 1.13 1.21 -8.62
N ALA A 76 0.80 2.49 -8.87
CA ALA A 76 -0.11 2.87 -9.96
C ALA A 76 0.52 2.74 -11.36
N SER A 77 1.84 2.56 -11.45
CA SER A 77 2.52 2.33 -12.71
C SER A 77 2.41 0.86 -13.14
N GLY A 78 1.96 0.65 -14.37
CA GLY A 78 2.05 -0.66 -15.02
C GLY A 78 0.99 -1.69 -14.61
N GLY A 79 -0.14 -1.29 -14.03
CA GLY A 79 -1.28 -2.19 -13.77
C GLY A 79 -2.25 -1.63 -12.72
N GLY A 80 -3.16 -2.49 -12.25
CA GLY A 80 -4.08 -2.13 -11.16
C GLY A 80 -3.37 -1.91 -9.83
N PHE A 81 -3.79 -0.88 -9.08
CA PHE A 81 -3.30 -0.58 -7.74
C PHE A 81 -4.41 -0.03 -6.85
N ILE A 82 -4.52 -0.58 -5.64
CA ILE A 82 -5.41 -0.10 -4.59
C ILE A 82 -4.55 0.35 -3.41
N LEU A 83 -4.55 1.65 -3.15
CA LEU A 83 -3.94 2.20 -1.95
C LEU A 83 -4.77 1.75 -0.74
N CYS A 84 -4.17 0.91 0.10
CA CYS A 84 -4.79 0.33 1.29
C CYS A 84 -3.76 0.26 2.42
N PRO A 85 -4.14 0.46 3.69
CA PRO A 85 -3.26 0.09 4.77
C PRO A 85 -3.12 -1.43 4.88
N THR A 86 -1.98 -1.88 5.40
CA THR A 86 -1.64 -3.30 5.59
C THR A 86 -2.45 -3.88 6.75
N ALA A 87 -2.67 -3.08 7.80
CA ALA A 87 -3.55 -3.36 8.93
C ALA A 87 -4.18 -2.05 9.46
N MET A 88 -5.13 -2.17 10.40
CA MET A 88 -5.77 -1.03 11.05
C MET A 88 -5.72 -1.17 12.58
N PRO A 89 -5.66 -0.04 13.32
CA PRO A 89 -5.66 -0.06 14.78
C PRO A 89 -6.85 -0.82 15.36
N MET A 90 -6.54 -1.81 16.21
CA MET A 90 -7.56 -2.56 16.95
C MET A 90 -8.09 -1.79 18.18
N THR A 91 -7.45 -0.69 18.57
CA THR A 91 -7.81 0.09 19.75
C THR A 91 -9.05 0.94 19.51
N THR A 92 -10.03 0.87 20.42
CA THR A 92 -11.20 1.75 20.42
C THR A 92 -11.46 2.35 21.81
N PRO A 93 -11.71 3.67 21.93
CA PRO A 93 -11.73 4.65 20.85
C PRO A 93 -10.31 4.97 20.33
N LEU A 94 -10.20 5.28 19.03
CA LEU A 94 -8.94 5.77 18.46
C LEU A 94 -8.52 7.10 19.13
N SER A 95 -7.22 7.28 19.36
CA SER A 95 -6.68 8.56 19.82
C SER A 95 -6.94 9.65 18.79
N LYS A 96 -7.01 10.92 19.23
CA LYS A 96 -7.20 12.07 18.34
C LYS A 96 -6.15 12.10 17.22
N ARG A 97 -4.88 11.85 17.56
CA ARG A 97 -3.77 11.81 16.62
C ARG A 97 -3.96 10.74 15.53
N VAL A 98 -4.31 9.52 15.93
CA VAL A 98 -4.52 8.41 14.99
C VAL A 98 -5.69 8.71 14.04
N LYS A 99 -6.80 9.25 14.56
CA LYS A 99 -7.95 9.68 13.73
C LYS A 99 -7.54 10.72 12.69
N GLU A 100 -6.84 11.76 13.12
CA GLU A 100 -6.36 12.83 12.23
C GLU A 100 -5.38 12.30 11.16
N ASN A 101 -4.53 11.35 11.54
CA ASN A 101 -3.60 10.69 10.64
C ASN A 101 -4.31 9.84 9.57
N ILE A 102 -5.32 9.05 9.95
CA ILE A 102 -6.12 8.26 9.00
C ILE A 102 -6.88 9.17 8.03
N ILE A 103 -7.50 10.24 8.53
CA ILE A 103 -8.18 11.23 7.67
C ILE A 103 -7.18 11.85 6.68
N TYR A 104 -6.01 12.27 7.17
CA TYR A 104 -4.99 12.88 6.31
C TYR A 104 -4.42 11.89 5.27
N TYR A 105 -4.35 10.61 5.60
CA TYR A 105 -4.02 9.54 4.66
C TYR A 105 -5.04 9.46 3.51
N ILE A 106 -6.33 9.50 3.83
CA ILE A 106 -7.42 9.51 2.82
C ILE A 106 -7.31 10.76 1.95
N ASP A 107 -7.10 11.94 2.54
CA ASP A 107 -6.92 13.20 1.81
C ASP A 107 -5.72 13.14 0.86
N CYS A 108 -4.60 12.57 1.30
CA CYS A 108 -3.43 12.34 0.45
C CYS A 108 -3.75 11.37 -0.69
N GLY A 109 -4.47 10.28 -0.41
CA GLY A 109 -4.92 9.31 -1.41
C GLY A 109 -5.75 9.97 -2.51
N LEU A 110 -6.73 10.80 -2.12
CA LEU A 110 -7.58 11.56 -3.04
C LEU A 110 -6.79 12.62 -3.82
N LYS A 111 -5.81 13.27 -3.19
CA LYS A 111 -4.98 14.31 -3.82
C LYS A 111 -4.04 13.73 -4.87
N TYR A 112 -3.31 12.66 -4.53
CA TYR A 112 -2.26 12.09 -5.36
C TYR A 112 -2.75 10.96 -6.28
N GLY A 113 -3.89 10.35 -5.96
CA GLY A 113 -4.52 9.30 -6.76
C GLY A 113 -5.31 9.83 -7.97
N ARG A 114 -5.48 11.15 -8.10
CA ARG A 114 -5.98 11.78 -9.34
C ARG A 114 -4.94 11.62 -10.44
N LEU A 115 -4.96 10.47 -11.09
CA LEU A 115 -4.22 10.25 -12.32
C LEU A 115 -4.69 11.29 -13.33
N LYS A 116 -3.77 12.08 -13.91
CA LYS A 116 -4.07 12.83 -15.13
C LYS A 116 -4.59 11.81 -16.13
N GLY A 117 -5.85 11.94 -16.53
CA GLY A 117 -6.46 11.04 -17.51
C GLY A 117 -5.50 10.88 -18.69
N LYS A 118 -5.35 9.64 -19.16
CA LYS A 118 -4.65 9.38 -20.42
C LYS A 118 -5.33 10.25 -21.49
N GLY A 119 -4.64 11.30 -21.92
CA GLY A 119 -4.94 11.97 -23.18
C GLY A 119 -4.56 11.07 -24.35
#